data_AF-R7HH47-F1
#
_entry.id   AF-R7HH47-F1
#
_cell.length_a   1.000
_cell.length_b   1.000
_cell.length_c   1.000
_cell.angle_alpha   90.00
_cell.angle_beta   90.00
_cell.angle_gamma   90.00
#
_symmetry.space_group_name_H-M   'P 1'
#
loop_
_entity.id
_entity.type
_entity.pdbx_description
1 polymer ?
#
loop_
_entity_poly.entity_id
_entity_poly.type
_entity_poly.pdbx_seq_one_letter_code
_entity_poly.pdbx_strand_id
1 'polypeptide(L)'
;MKDRKFILYIVIIVFIASLGTLTYRVGSSIKAKKDAIIDEYNKEKQEIKDKQKKAEEEAKKRQEELEQKRKEEELEREKDSFNNMHEFYAGTQGGTATGLEVDEIIKSNKKSSEHLIEVIFDDTSYGTDPDKIKEIKSMLKSFNGYKLQNYEISVDYDENGYVNKVTIESK
;
A
#
# COMPACT_ATOMS: atom_id res chain seq x y z
N MET A 1 -10.69 100.02 -3.18
CA MET A 1 -11.57 98.83 -3.37
C MET A 1 -10.96 97.74 -4.26
N LYS A 2 -10.10 98.07 -5.25
CA LYS A 2 -9.45 97.07 -6.14
C LYS A 2 -8.43 96.17 -5.40
N ASP A 3 -7.65 96.72 -4.48
CA ASP A 3 -6.56 95.97 -3.81
C ASP A 3 -7.07 94.86 -2.87
N ARG A 4 -8.19 95.10 -2.17
CA ARG A 4 -8.86 94.08 -1.34
C ARG A 4 -9.37 92.90 -2.16
N LYS A 5 -9.84 93.13 -3.39
CA LYS A 5 -10.31 92.05 -4.28
C LYS A 5 -9.13 91.24 -4.85
N PHE A 6 -8.01 91.91 -5.13
CA PHE A 6 -6.78 91.24 -5.60
C PHE A 6 -6.16 90.35 -4.52
N ILE A 7 -6.04 90.85 -3.28
CA ILE A 7 -5.57 90.06 -2.13
C ILE A 7 -6.50 88.86 -1.88
N LEU A 8 -7.83 89.06 -1.94
CA LEU A 8 -8.80 87.98 -1.79
C LEU A 8 -8.62 86.88 -2.86
N TYR A 9 -8.35 87.25 -4.11
CA TYR A 9 -8.13 86.30 -5.20
C TYR A 9 -6.86 85.47 -4.99
N ILE A 10 -5.78 86.08 -4.51
CA ILE A 10 -4.54 85.37 -4.15
C ILE A 10 -4.78 84.37 -3.01
N VAL A 11 -5.51 84.77 -1.98
CA VAL A 11 -5.86 83.89 -0.84
C VAL A 11 -6.69 82.69 -1.30
N ILE A 12 -7.65 82.89 -2.21
CA ILE A 12 -8.47 81.81 -2.78
C ILE A 12 -7.60 80.81 -3.56
N ILE A 13 -6.65 81.29 -4.38
CA ILE A 13 -5.75 80.41 -5.15
C ILE A 13 -4.87 79.57 -4.22
N VAL A 14 -4.28 80.19 -3.19
CA VAL A 14 -3.48 79.47 -2.18
C VAL A 14 -4.32 78.45 -1.43
N PHE A 15 -5.59 78.76 -1.13
CA PHE A 15 -6.51 77.84 -0.49
C PHE A 15 -6.86 76.64 -1.38
N ILE A 16 -7.11 76.84 -2.67
CA ILE A 16 -7.39 75.76 -3.62
C ILE A 16 -6.14 74.88 -3.82
N ALA A 17 -4.95 75.47 -3.94
CA ALA A 17 -3.70 74.73 -4.08
C ALA A 17 -3.36 73.91 -2.82
N SER A 18 -3.61 74.46 -1.63
CA SER A 18 -3.42 73.73 -0.37
C SER A 18 -4.45 72.59 -0.18
N LEU A 19 -5.71 72.79 -0.57
CA LEU A 19 -6.72 71.73 -0.61
C LEU A 19 -6.37 70.60 -1.59
N GLY A 20 -5.89 70.94 -2.80
CA GLY A 20 -5.48 69.96 -3.81
C GLY A 20 -4.29 69.12 -3.35
N THR A 21 -3.28 69.76 -2.75
CA THR A 21 -2.11 69.04 -2.22
C THR A 21 -2.45 68.18 -1.01
N LEU A 22 -3.36 68.62 -0.14
CA LEU A 22 -3.82 67.83 1.00
C LEU A 22 -4.64 66.61 0.57
N THR A 23 -5.59 66.80 -0.34
CA THR A 23 -6.42 65.70 -0.87
C THR A 23 -5.59 64.67 -1.63
N TYR A 24 -4.60 65.11 -2.42
CA TYR A 24 -3.64 64.20 -3.09
C TYR A 24 -2.82 63.37 -2.09
N ARG A 25 -2.26 64.01 -1.05
CA ARG A 25 -1.46 63.31 -0.02
C ARG A 25 -2.31 62.31 0.77
N VAL A 26 -3.51 62.71 1.19
CA VAL A 26 -4.43 61.84 1.92
C VAL A 26 -4.88 60.67 1.04
N GLY A 27 -5.29 60.93 -0.20
CA GLY A 27 -5.69 59.89 -1.16
C GLY A 27 -4.57 58.88 -1.48
N SER A 28 -3.36 59.37 -1.71
CA SER A 28 -2.17 58.52 -1.94
C SER A 28 -1.85 57.66 -0.71
N SER A 29 -1.91 58.22 0.50
CA SER A 29 -1.64 57.48 1.74
C SER A 29 -2.69 56.40 2.03
N ILE A 30 -3.97 56.67 1.75
CA ILE A 30 -5.06 55.70 1.92
C ILE A 30 -4.91 54.56 0.91
N LYS A 31 -4.57 54.88 -0.35
CA LYS A 31 -4.33 53.86 -1.37
C LYS A 31 -3.15 52.95 -0.99
N ALA A 32 -2.02 53.52 -0.58
CA ALA A 32 -0.86 52.74 -0.16
C ALA A 32 -1.16 51.80 1.03
N LYS A 33 -1.94 52.26 2.02
CA LYS A 33 -2.38 51.41 3.14
C LYS A 33 -3.31 50.28 2.69
N LYS A 34 -4.23 50.57 1.77
CA LYS A 34 -5.15 49.57 1.22
C LYS A 34 -4.41 48.49 0.42
N ASP A 35 -3.47 48.90 -0.43
CA ASP A 35 -2.67 47.98 -1.25
C ASP A 35 -1.82 47.08 -0.34
N ALA A 36 -1.20 47.62 0.71
CA ALA A 36 -0.46 46.83 1.70
C ALA A 36 -1.32 45.77 2.41
N ILE A 37 -2.56 46.12 2.80
CA ILE A 37 -3.50 45.15 3.40
C ILE A 37 -3.88 44.05 2.41
N ILE A 38 -4.09 44.41 1.13
CA ILE A 38 -4.42 43.44 0.08
C ILE A 38 -3.25 42.50 -0.17
N ASP A 39 -2.02 43.01 -0.21
CA ASP A 39 -0.81 42.21 -0.41
C ASP A 39 -0.56 41.24 0.76
N GLU A 40 -0.73 41.71 2.00
CA GLU A 40 -0.61 40.87 3.20
C GLU A 40 -1.68 39.76 3.20
N TYR A 41 -2.94 40.10 2.89
CA TYR A 41 -4.02 39.14 2.75
C TYR A 41 -3.75 38.10 1.64
N ASN A 42 -3.23 38.53 0.48
CA ASN A 42 -2.91 37.62 -0.61
C ASN A 42 -1.75 36.70 -0.25
N LYS A 43 -0.74 37.21 0.47
CA LYS A 43 0.39 36.42 0.95
C LYS A 43 -0.07 35.37 1.96
N GLU A 44 -0.86 35.75 2.95
CA GLU A 44 -1.43 34.83 3.94
C GLU A 44 -2.29 33.75 3.27
N LYS A 45 -3.15 34.15 2.33
CA LYS A 45 -3.97 33.22 1.55
C LYS A 45 -3.13 32.23 0.74
N GLN A 46 -2.01 32.69 0.17
CA GLN A 46 -1.10 31.84 -0.58
C GLN A 46 -0.37 30.86 0.35
N GLU A 47 0.11 31.31 1.51
CA GLU A 47 0.74 30.45 2.51
C GLU A 47 -0.22 29.37 3.03
N ILE A 48 -1.50 29.70 3.24
CA ILE A 48 -2.53 28.73 3.63
C ILE A 48 -2.74 27.70 2.51
N LYS A 49 -2.85 28.15 1.24
CA LYS A 49 -2.99 27.23 0.10
C LYS A 49 -1.79 26.31 -0.05
N ASP A 50 -0.59 26.82 0.14
CA ASP A 50 0.64 26.02 0.02
C ASP A 50 0.76 25.02 1.17
N LYS A 51 0.37 25.41 2.40
CA LYS A 51 0.26 24.47 3.53
C LYS A 51 -0.80 23.40 3.29
N GLN A 52 -1.96 23.75 2.75
CA GLN A 52 -3.02 22.79 2.41
C GLN A 52 -2.56 21.79 1.35
N LYS A 53 -1.94 22.27 0.26
CA LYS A 53 -1.39 21.41 -0.79
C LYS A 53 -0.33 20.46 -0.25
N LYS A 54 0.60 20.95 0.58
CA LYS A 54 1.62 20.10 1.22
C LYS A 54 1.00 19.02 2.11
N ALA A 55 -0.01 19.39 2.91
CA ALA A 55 -0.72 18.44 3.76
C ALA A 55 -1.49 17.40 2.94
N GLU A 56 -2.11 17.79 1.83
CA GLU A 56 -2.81 16.89 0.90
C GLU A 56 -1.85 15.93 0.20
N GLU A 57 -0.71 16.42 -0.30
CA GLU A 57 0.34 15.59 -0.91
C GLU A 57 0.93 14.59 0.09
N GLU A 58 1.18 15.02 1.33
CA GLU A 58 1.69 14.14 2.38
C GLU A 58 0.65 13.08 2.78
N ALA A 59 -0.63 13.47 2.91
CA ALA A 59 -1.72 12.54 3.17
C ALA A 59 -1.86 11.50 2.06
N LYS A 60 -1.77 11.93 0.79
CA LYS A 60 -1.81 11.03 -0.37
C LYS A 60 -0.64 10.04 -0.36
N LYS A 61 0.59 10.51 -0.13
CA LYS A 61 1.77 9.63 -0.02
C LYS A 61 1.63 8.61 1.10
N ARG A 62 1.15 9.03 2.28
CA ARG A 62 0.89 8.10 3.39
C ARG A 62 -0.18 7.08 3.04
N GLN A 63 -1.24 7.49 2.35
CA GLN A 63 -2.29 6.58 1.91
C GLN A 63 -1.75 5.54 0.92
N GLU A 64 -0.94 5.96 -0.06
CA GLU A 64 -0.28 5.07 -1.01
C GLU A 64 0.67 4.09 -0.30
N GLU A 65 1.48 4.56 0.66
CA GLU A 65 2.37 3.70 1.45
C GLU A 65 1.59 2.67 2.29
N LEU A 66 0.49 3.08 2.92
CA LEU A 66 -0.38 2.18 3.68
C LEU A 66 -1.06 1.15 2.77
N GLU A 67 -1.46 1.53 1.56
CA GLU A 67 -2.04 0.60 0.60
C GLU A 67 -1.00 -0.42 0.12
N GLN A 68 0.24 0.01 -0.14
CA GLN A 68 1.34 -0.88 -0.50
C GLN A 68 1.65 -1.87 0.63
N LYS A 69 1.82 -1.38 1.85
CA LYS A 69 2.04 -2.24 3.04
C LYS A 69 0.92 -3.24 3.22
N ARG A 70 -0.33 -2.82 3.06
CA ARG A 70 -1.48 -3.73 3.15
C ARG A 70 -1.45 -4.84 2.08
N LYS A 71 -1.06 -4.52 0.85
CA LYS A 71 -0.93 -5.51 -0.23
C LYS A 71 0.21 -6.49 0.05
N GLU A 72 1.34 -6.00 0.55
CA GLU A 72 2.47 -6.84 0.95
C GLU A 72 2.08 -7.79 2.08
N GLU A 73 1.43 -7.29 3.13
CA GLU A 73 0.92 -8.11 4.23
C GLU A 73 -0.14 -9.12 3.79
N GLU A 74 -0.99 -8.76 2.82
CA GLU A 74 -2.00 -9.67 2.27
C GLU A 74 -1.34 -10.82 1.48
N LEU A 75 -0.36 -10.51 0.64
CA LEU A 75 0.43 -11.52 -0.07
C LEU A 75 1.19 -12.44 0.90
N GLU A 76 1.78 -11.88 1.95
CA GLU A 76 2.47 -12.67 2.98
C GLU A 76 1.49 -13.59 3.71
N ARG A 77 0.30 -13.10 4.10
CA ARG A 77 -0.74 -13.93 4.71
C ARG A 77 -1.27 -15.02 3.79
N GLU A 78 -1.44 -14.72 2.50
CA GLU A 78 -1.87 -15.71 1.52
C GLU A 78 -0.83 -16.83 1.37
N LYS A 79 0.45 -16.46 1.27
CA LYS A 79 1.57 -17.39 1.23
C LYS A 79 1.67 -18.24 2.50
N ASP A 80 1.62 -17.61 3.67
CA ASP A 80 1.65 -18.32 4.94
C ASP A 80 0.45 -19.27 5.07
N SER A 81 -0.75 -18.85 4.67
CA SER A 81 -1.95 -19.67 4.69
C SER A 81 -1.82 -20.89 3.77
N PHE A 82 -1.29 -20.70 2.56
CA PHE A 82 -1.02 -21.77 1.62
C PHE A 82 0.04 -22.74 2.16
N ASN A 83 1.18 -22.24 2.60
CA ASN A 83 2.32 -23.05 3.07
C ASN A 83 1.99 -23.83 4.35
N ASN A 84 1.35 -23.18 5.34
CA ASN A 84 1.02 -23.82 6.61
C ASN A 84 0.17 -25.08 6.44
N MET A 85 -0.66 -25.14 5.39
CA MET A 85 -1.48 -26.31 5.11
C MET A 85 -0.63 -27.56 4.86
N HIS A 86 0.53 -27.40 4.22
CA HIS A 86 1.46 -28.47 3.86
C HIS A 86 2.54 -28.67 4.91
N GLU A 87 3.07 -27.58 5.47
CA GLU A 87 4.05 -27.61 6.57
C GLU A 87 3.52 -28.33 7.81
N PHE A 88 2.20 -28.27 8.06
CA PHE A 88 1.56 -29.01 9.15
C PHE A 88 1.82 -30.53 9.08
N TYR A 89 1.93 -31.08 7.86
CA TYR A 89 2.18 -32.50 7.64
C TYR A 89 3.67 -32.81 7.48
N ALA A 90 4.56 -31.83 7.50
CA ALA A 90 5.99 -32.06 7.40
C ALA A 90 6.52 -32.92 8.57
N GLY A 91 7.60 -33.66 8.30
CA GLY A 91 8.24 -34.57 9.24
C GLY A 91 7.67 -35.99 9.22
N THR A 92 7.93 -36.75 10.28
CA THR A 92 7.48 -38.14 10.39
C THR A 92 5.98 -38.21 10.69
N GLN A 93 5.21 -38.74 9.75
CA GLN A 93 3.76 -38.92 9.82
C GLN A 93 3.35 -40.38 9.66
N GLY A 94 2.21 -40.76 10.24
CA GLY A 94 1.59 -42.06 9.95
C GLY A 94 0.83 -42.05 8.61
N GLY A 95 0.63 -43.22 8.00
CA GLY A 95 0.02 -43.31 6.66
C GLY A 95 -1.34 -42.63 6.49
N THR A 96 -2.15 -42.50 7.55
CA THR A 96 -3.41 -41.72 7.47
C THR A 96 -3.16 -40.23 7.31
N ALA A 97 -2.24 -39.64 8.05
CA ALA A 97 -1.88 -38.22 7.94
C ALA A 97 -1.21 -37.94 6.59
N THR A 98 -0.31 -38.82 6.13
CA THR A 98 0.26 -38.75 4.78
C THR A 98 -0.82 -38.80 3.69
N GLY A 99 -1.85 -39.62 3.88
CA GLY A 99 -2.97 -39.68 2.94
C GLY A 99 -3.81 -38.40 2.90
N LEU A 100 -3.93 -37.68 4.03
CA LEU A 100 -4.60 -36.39 4.10
C LEU A 100 -3.79 -35.30 3.40
N GLU A 101 -2.47 -35.30 3.56
CA GLU A 101 -1.59 -34.37 2.84
C GLU A 101 -1.72 -34.55 1.31
N VAL A 102 -1.72 -35.80 0.84
CA VAL A 102 -1.96 -36.11 -0.57
C VAL A 102 -3.31 -35.58 -1.06
N ASP A 103 -4.37 -35.69 -0.25
CA ASP A 103 -5.68 -35.13 -0.59
C ASP A 103 -5.69 -33.59 -0.66
N GLU A 104 -4.99 -32.93 0.27
CA GLU A 104 -4.87 -31.47 0.27
C GLU A 104 -4.04 -30.96 -0.91
N ILE A 105 -2.96 -31.65 -1.29
CA ILE A 105 -2.19 -31.34 -2.51
C ILE A 105 -3.07 -31.48 -3.76
N ILE A 106 -3.81 -32.59 -3.89
CA ILE A 106 -4.73 -32.82 -5.03
C ILE A 106 -5.76 -31.70 -5.13
N LYS A 107 -6.30 -31.27 -3.99
CA LYS A 107 -7.28 -30.18 -3.91
C LYS A 107 -6.64 -28.84 -4.26
N SER A 108 -5.42 -28.58 -3.79
CA SER A 108 -4.63 -27.39 -4.12
C SER A 108 -4.37 -27.28 -5.62
N ASN A 109 -3.81 -28.34 -6.23
CA ASN A 109 -3.49 -28.39 -7.67
C ASN A 109 -4.72 -28.34 -8.59
N LYS A 110 -5.91 -28.73 -8.10
CA LYS A 110 -7.18 -28.55 -8.83
C LYS A 110 -7.71 -27.13 -8.76
N LYS A 111 -7.44 -26.41 -7.67
CA LYS A 111 -7.97 -25.08 -7.42
C LYS A 111 -7.06 -23.98 -7.98
N SER A 112 -5.75 -24.20 -7.94
CA SER A 112 -4.74 -23.23 -8.38
C SER A 112 -3.95 -23.76 -9.56
N SER A 113 -3.88 -22.96 -10.63
CA SER A 113 -2.94 -23.18 -11.74
C SER A 113 -1.62 -22.44 -11.56
N GLU A 114 -1.52 -21.56 -10.57
CA GLU A 114 -0.35 -20.69 -10.35
C GLU A 114 0.65 -21.33 -9.38
N HIS A 115 0.15 -21.99 -8.34
CA HIS A 115 0.96 -22.63 -7.29
C HIS A 115 0.71 -24.13 -7.31
N LEU A 116 1.32 -24.81 -8.29
CA LEU A 116 1.25 -26.25 -8.41
C LEU A 116 2.34 -26.92 -7.56
N ILE A 117 1.96 -28.00 -6.88
CA ILE A 117 2.84 -28.77 -6.02
C ILE A 117 3.20 -30.08 -6.72
N GLU A 118 4.49 -30.31 -6.94
CA GLU A 118 5.02 -31.59 -7.39
C GLU A 118 5.07 -32.58 -6.23
N VAL A 119 4.68 -33.83 -6.45
CA VAL A 119 4.79 -34.88 -5.43
C VAL A 119 5.79 -35.95 -5.84
N ILE A 120 6.75 -36.23 -4.96
CA ILE A 120 7.69 -37.34 -5.07
C ILE A 120 7.35 -38.35 -3.98
N PHE A 121 7.18 -39.62 -4.35
CA PHE A 121 6.95 -40.72 -3.40
C PHE A 121 7.98 -41.81 -3.63
N ASP A 122 8.78 -42.14 -2.61
CA ASP A 122 9.87 -43.12 -2.67
C ASP A 122 10.73 -42.96 -3.95
N ASP A 123 11.34 -41.78 -4.11
CA ASP A 123 12.15 -41.35 -5.26
C ASP A 123 11.44 -41.29 -6.63
N THR A 124 10.13 -41.55 -6.69
CA THR A 124 9.34 -41.50 -7.92
C THR A 124 8.52 -40.22 -7.99
N SER A 125 8.72 -39.40 -9.03
CA SER A 125 7.90 -38.20 -9.26
C SER A 125 6.56 -38.57 -9.91
N TYR A 126 5.48 -38.05 -9.33
CA TYR A 126 4.11 -38.11 -9.86
C TYR A 126 3.71 -36.80 -10.54
N GLY A 127 4.63 -35.83 -10.59
CA GLY A 127 4.39 -34.50 -11.15
C GLY A 127 3.35 -33.72 -10.35
N THR A 128 2.60 -32.87 -11.04
CA THR A 128 1.56 -31.99 -10.47
C THR A 128 0.14 -32.44 -10.83
N ASP A 129 0.01 -33.54 -11.60
CA ASP A 129 -1.28 -34.04 -12.09
C ASP A 129 -2.08 -34.69 -10.94
N PRO A 130 -3.25 -34.14 -10.57
CA PRO A 130 -4.04 -34.68 -9.48
C PRO A 130 -4.44 -36.15 -9.63
N ASP A 131 -4.63 -36.64 -10.87
CA ASP A 131 -5.03 -38.02 -11.10
C ASP A 131 -3.86 -38.98 -10.91
N LYS A 132 -2.64 -38.57 -11.26
CA LYS A 132 -1.41 -39.34 -10.98
C LYS A 132 -1.07 -39.33 -9.49
N ILE A 133 -1.12 -38.17 -8.85
CA ILE A 133 -0.84 -38.01 -7.42
C ILE A 133 -1.76 -38.89 -6.58
N LYS A 134 -3.03 -39.05 -7.01
CA LYS A 134 -4.01 -39.92 -6.33
C LYS A 134 -3.58 -41.38 -6.24
N GLU A 135 -2.74 -41.87 -7.16
CA GLU A 135 -2.25 -43.25 -7.14
C GLU A 135 -1.46 -43.58 -5.87
N ILE A 136 -0.76 -42.58 -5.30
CA ILE A 136 0.02 -42.70 -4.05
C ILE A 136 -0.86 -43.23 -2.91
N LYS A 137 -2.14 -42.83 -2.85
CA LYS A 137 -3.06 -43.25 -1.78
C LYS A 137 -3.21 -44.76 -1.67
N SER A 138 -3.09 -45.48 -2.79
CA SER A 138 -3.16 -46.94 -2.80
C SER A 138 -1.89 -47.62 -2.30
N MET A 139 -0.76 -46.89 -2.31
CA MET A 139 0.55 -47.36 -1.88
C MET A 139 0.81 -47.10 -0.40
N LEU A 140 0.10 -46.12 0.18
CA LEU A 140 0.15 -45.82 1.61
C LEU A 140 -0.41 -46.98 2.43
N LYS A 141 0.33 -47.36 3.46
CA LYS A 141 -0.04 -48.40 4.42
C LYS A 141 -0.22 -47.76 5.78
N SER A 142 -1.19 -48.28 6.54
CA SER A 142 -1.30 -47.94 7.97
C SER A 142 -0.36 -48.80 8.82
N PHE A 143 -0.09 -50.03 8.37
CA PHE A 143 0.72 -51.00 9.10
C PHE A 143 1.66 -51.74 8.16
N ASN A 144 2.85 -52.04 8.67
CA ASN A 144 3.83 -52.91 8.04
C ASN A 144 4.13 -54.07 9.01
N GLY A 145 3.37 -55.16 8.86
CA GLY A 145 3.29 -56.21 9.86
C GLY A 145 2.60 -55.73 11.14
N TYR A 146 3.28 -55.84 12.28
CA TYR A 146 2.77 -55.39 13.59
C TYR A 146 3.17 -53.95 13.96
N LYS A 147 3.89 -53.24 13.07
CA LYS A 147 4.33 -51.86 13.31
C LYS A 147 3.47 -50.89 12.51
N LEU A 148 3.25 -49.70 13.07
CA LEU A 148 2.69 -48.59 12.32
C LEU A 148 3.68 -48.21 11.21
N GLN A 149 3.16 -48.02 10.00
CA GLN A 149 3.95 -47.51 8.90
C GLN A 149 4.00 -45.99 9.01
N ASN A 150 5.22 -45.47 9.03
CA ASN A 150 5.49 -44.04 9.04
C ASN A 150 6.08 -43.63 7.69
N TYR A 151 5.91 -42.36 7.38
CA TYR A 151 6.44 -41.71 6.20
C TYR A 151 7.15 -40.45 6.66
N GLU A 152 8.30 -40.13 6.07
CA GLU A 152 8.92 -38.82 6.21
C GLU A 152 8.37 -37.92 5.11
N ILE A 153 7.83 -36.77 5.48
CA ILE A 153 7.33 -35.76 4.55
C ILE A 153 8.25 -34.55 4.60
N SER A 154 8.86 -34.21 3.46
CA SER A 154 9.70 -33.02 3.29
C SER A 154 9.02 -32.04 2.34
N VAL A 155 9.11 -30.75 2.64
CA VAL A 155 8.53 -29.66 1.84
C VAL A 155 9.64 -28.77 1.31
N ASP A 156 9.57 -28.43 0.02
CA ASP A 156 10.45 -27.48 -0.65
C ASP A 156 9.64 -26.30 -1.19
N TYR A 157 10.32 -25.16 -1.37
CA TYR A 157 9.72 -23.89 -1.74
C TYR A 157 10.25 -23.37 -3.07
N ASP A 158 9.42 -22.63 -3.81
CA ASP A 158 9.82 -21.89 -5.00
C ASP A 158 10.55 -20.57 -4.67
N GLU A 159 10.95 -19.84 -5.71
CA GLU A 159 11.62 -18.54 -5.58
C GLU A 159 10.74 -17.47 -4.92
N ASN A 160 9.42 -17.64 -4.93
CA ASN A 160 8.45 -16.74 -4.31
C ASN A 160 8.12 -17.14 -2.86
N GLY A 161 8.69 -18.26 -2.39
CA GLY A 161 8.49 -18.82 -1.06
C GLY A 161 7.19 -19.61 -0.89
N TYR A 162 6.54 -20.04 -1.96
CA TYR A 162 5.40 -20.97 -1.89
C TYR A 162 5.90 -22.40 -1.92
N VAL A 163 5.26 -23.29 -1.16
CA VAL A 163 5.51 -24.73 -1.28
C VAL A 163 5.22 -25.17 -2.71
N ASN A 164 6.22 -25.75 -3.36
CA ASN A 164 6.11 -26.20 -4.76
C ASN A 164 6.44 -27.68 -4.94
N LYS A 165 6.97 -28.34 -3.91
CA LYS A 165 7.28 -29.76 -3.95
C LYS A 165 7.15 -30.39 -2.58
N VAL A 166 6.56 -31.58 -2.56
CA VAL A 166 6.42 -32.43 -1.39
C VAL A 166 7.03 -33.79 -1.69
N THR A 167 7.99 -34.20 -0.86
CA THR A 167 8.65 -35.49 -0.96
C THR A 167 8.20 -36.39 0.19
N ILE A 168 7.74 -37.59 -0.13
CA ILE A 168 7.21 -38.57 0.82
C ILE A 168 8.09 -39.83 0.74
N GLU A 169 8.72 -40.22 1.83
CA GLU A 169 9.59 -41.39 1.90
C GLU A 169 9.08 -42.39 2.94
N SER A 170 8.99 -43.66 2.57
CA SER A 170 8.63 -44.75 3.47
C SER A 170 9.75 -45.03 4.49
N LYS A 171 9.42 -45.06 5.79
CA LYS A 171 10.35 -45.36 6.89
C LYS A 171 10.23 -46.80 7.43
#